data_AF-A0A3P6B167-F1
#
_entry.id   AF-A0A3P6B167-F1
#
_cell.length_a   1.000
_cell.length_b   1.000
_cell.length_c   1.000
_cell.angle_alpha   90.00
_cell.angle_beta   90.00
_cell.angle_gamma   90.00
#
_symmetry.space_group_name_H-M   'P 1'
#
loop_
_entity.id
_entity.type
_entity.pdbx_description
1 polymer ?
#
loop_
_entity_poly.entity_id
_entity_poly.type
_entity_poly.pdbx_seq_one_letter_code
_entity_poly.pdbx_strand_id
1 'polypeptide(L)'
;MGLGRSSSSSSALKWLGFVTAVWVQSISGNNYTFSNYSDALKSLMNLTQVELNSLSVAKDVGKAFGILAGLASDRLSTPVILLIGCFEGLLGYGVQWLVVSRTIQPLPYWQMCVFLCMGGNSTTWINTAVLVTCIRNFRRNRGPVSGILKGYVGLSTAIFTVVCTALFSSDPASFLVLLSVVPFAVCLTAVFFLREVPPATSTAEENEESRYFAVFNIVAIVVAVYLQSYDVIGIKTGAVSVAFASVLLILLASPIAVPFHAYVRSLNLNEEDVEGRVDEPLLRSEIAEETEVGAAAAADNELPPSPTLLKEEEKSHGGIEKKRPVLGEDHTILEAALTVDFWVLFLSFLCGVGTGLAVMNNMGQIALALGFIDVSIFVSMMSIWGFFGRILSGTISEHFIKKNGTPRPLWNAASQVVMAVGYLLMALAIPGSLYFGSVVVGACYGVRLAITVPIASELFGLKYYGLLYNILILNFPLGSFLFSGLLAGLLYDAEATPTPDGGNTCVGAHCYRLVFIVMAFTSIIGVGLDLWLAFRTKEIYTKIHASKKVKRSSGSVR
;
A
#
# COMPACT_ATOMS: atom_id res chain seq x y z
N MET A 1 37.83 -14.27 14.60
CA MET A 1 37.52 -15.40 13.70
C MET A 1 36.17 -15.15 13.04
N GLY A 2 36.15 -14.86 11.74
CA GLY A 2 34.91 -14.72 10.98
C GLY A 2 34.67 -15.96 10.14
N LEU A 3 33.72 -16.82 10.53
CA LEU A 3 33.21 -17.86 9.63
C LEU A 3 32.34 -17.19 8.57
N GLY A 4 32.80 -17.22 7.32
CA GLY A 4 32.01 -16.72 6.19
C GLY A 4 30.76 -17.57 6.00
N ARG A 5 29.59 -17.05 6.36
CA ARG A 5 28.32 -17.63 5.94
C ARG A 5 28.27 -17.62 4.42
N SER A 6 27.93 -18.76 3.81
CA SER A 6 27.86 -18.87 2.35
C SER A 6 26.87 -17.85 1.76
N SER A 7 27.17 -17.38 0.54
CA SER A 7 26.25 -16.57 -0.26
C SER A 7 24.89 -17.25 -0.43
N SER A 8 24.90 -18.58 -0.52
CA SER A 8 23.71 -19.41 -0.68
C SER A 8 22.77 -19.39 0.54
N SER A 9 23.30 -19.42 1.77
CA SER A 9 22.51 -19.27 3.01
C SER A 9 21.82 -17.89 3.10
N SER A 10 22.44 -16.85 2.54
CA SER A 10 21.88 -15.50 2.47
C SER A 10 20.58 -15.45 1.62
N SER A 11 20.52 -16.24 0.54
CA SER A 11 19.36 -16.25 -0.37
C SER A 11 18.07 -16.76 0.31
N ALA A 12 18.15 -17.89 1.00
CA ALA A 12 17.00 -18.44 1.73
C ALA A 12 16.49 -17.47 2.82
N LEU A 13 17.40 -16.81 3.55
CA LEU A 13 17.05 -15.81 4.56
C LEU A 13 16.42 -14.55 3.95
N LYS A 14 16.91 -14.09 2.78
CA LYS A 14 16.34 -12.96 2.01
C LYS A 14 14.90 -13.24 1.60
N TRP A 15 14.60 -14.46 1.15
CA TRP A 15 13.24 -14.88 0.80
C TRP A 15 12.34 -15.08 2.01
N LEU A 16 12.86 -15.60 3.13
CA LEU A 16 12.11 -15.70 4.39
C LEU A 16 11.72 -14.30 4.91
N GLY A 17 12.63 -13.33 4.82
CA GLY A 17 12.33 -11.92 5.06
C GLY A 17 11.19 -11.40 4.17
N PHE A 18 11.20 -11.72 2.86
CA PHE A 18 10.11 -11.33 1.95
C PHE A 18 8.77 -12.05 2.24
N VAL A 19 8.79 -13.29 2.71
CA VAL A 19 7.57 -14.00 3.17
C VAL A 19 6.97 -13.31 4.41
N THR A 20 7.78 -12.98 5.42
CA THR A 20 7.27 -12.24 6.59
C THR A 20 6.78 -10.82 6.24
N ALA A 21 7.43 -10.15 5.28
CA ALA A 21 6.94 -8.90 4.70
C ALA A 21 5.55 -9.06 4.04
N VAL A 22 5.33 -10.14 3.28
CA VAL A 22 4.01 -10.46 2.71
C VAL A 22 2.97 -10.70 3.80
N TRP A 23 3.28 -11.47 4.85
CA TRP A 23 2.36 -11.69 5.97
C TRP A 23 1.99 -10.41 6.71
N VAL A 24 2.95 -9.54 6.97
CA VAL A 24 2.70 -8.22 7.57
C VAL A 24 1.78 -7.38 6.67
N GLN A 25 1.95 -7.42 5.35
CA GLN A 25 1.04 -6.70 4.45
C GLN A 25 -0.34 -7.33 4.31
N SER A 26 -0.47 -8.64 4.53
CA SER A 26 -1.78 -9.32 4.66
C SER A 26 -2.57 -8.91 5.90
N ILE A 27 -1.98 -8.15 6.84
CA ILE A 27 -2.65 -7.67 8.07
C ILE A 27 -2.60 -6.14 8.26
N SER A 28 -2.10 -5.36 7.30
CA SER A 28 -1.88 -3.90 7.46
C SER A 28 -2.99 -3.00 6.88
N GLY A 29 -4.10 -3.54 6.40
CA GLY A 29 -5.30 -2.80 5.95
C GLY A 29 -6.40 -2.66 6.99
N ASN A 30 -6.10 -2.93 8.26
CA ASN A 30 -6.89 -2.62 9.48
C ASN A 30 -7.48 -1.18 9.53
N ASN A 31 -6.97 -0.29 8.68
CA ASN A 31 -7.44 1.08 8.49
C ASN A 31 -8.69 1.23 7.60
N TYR A 32 -9.08 0.19 6.86
CA TYR A 32 -10.26 0.18 5.98
C TYR A 32 -11.41 -0.66 6.54
N THR A 33 -11.17 -1.36 7.65
CA THR A 33 -12.13 -2.27 8.31
C THR A 33 -13.06 -1.58 9.30
N PHE A 34 -13.09 -0.24 9.35
CA PHE A 34 -13.93 0.52 10.28
C PHE A 34 -15.41 0.12 10.18
N SER A 35 -15.91 -0.09 8.96
CA SER A 35 -17.28 -0.55 8.68
C SER A 35 -17.65 -1.94 9.23
N ASN A 36 -16.69 -2.73 9.71
CA ASN A 36 -16.97 -4.01 10.37
C ASN A 36 -17.38 -3.85 11.85
N TYR A 37 -17.09 -2.69 12.47
CA TYR A 37 -17.35 -2.45 13.90
C TYR A 37 -17.90 -1.05 14.22
N SER A 38 -18.04 -0.18 13.22
CA SER A 38 -18.54 1.20 13.39
C SER A 38 -19.94 1.24 14.01
N ASP A 39 -20.81 0.28 13.70
CA ASP A 39 -22.16 0.24 14.23
C ASP A 39 -22.23 -0.11 15.72
N ALA A 40 -21.36 -1.03 16.16
CA ALA A 40 -21.18 -1.34 17.57
C ALA A 40 -20.64 -0.14 18.36
N LEU A 41 -19.80 0.71 17.74
CA LEU A 41 -19.39 1.98 18.34
C LEU A 41 -20.52 3.01 18.36
N LYS A 42 -21.30 3.14 17.28
CA LYS A 42 -22.43 4.08 17.21
C LYS A 42 -23.46 3.81 18.31
N SER A 43 -23.85 2.53 18.43
CA SER A 43 -24.85 2.06 19.39
C SER A 43 -24.34 2.02 20.84
N LEU A 44 -23.08 1.66 21.09
CA LEU A 44 -22.54 1.60 22.45
C LEU A 44 -22.22 2.99 23.04
N MET A 45 -21.89 3.97 22.18
CA MET A 45 -21.55 5.34 22.60
C MET A 45 -22.66 6.36 22.31
N ASN A 46 -23.85 5.91 21.86
CA ASN A 46 -25.02 6.74 21.52
C ASN A 46 -24.71 7.90 20.58
N LEU A 47 -23.94 7.64 19.51
CA LEU A 47 -23.41 8.68 18.61
C LEU A 47 -24.41 9.07 17.50
N THR A 48 -24.32 10.32 17.07
CA THR A 48 -24.81 10.77 15.75
C THR A 48 -23.96 10.22 14.60
N GLN A 49 -24.38 10.37 13.34
CA GLN A 49 -23.56 9.98 12.20
C GLN A 49 -22.39 10.93 11.98
N VAL A 50 -22.53 12.24 12.25
CA VAL A 50 -21.41 13.20 12.23
C VAL A 50 -20.32 12.79 13.22
N GLU A 51 -20.67 12.38 14.44
CA GLU A 51 -19.70 11.91 15.44
C GLU A 51 -19.05 10.59 15.03
N LEU A 52 -19.83 9.58 14.60
CA LEU A 52 -19.27 8.31 14.14
C LEU A 52 -18.34 8.50 12.94
N ASN A 53 -18.75 9.30 11.97
CA ASN A 53 -17.93 9.58 10.80
C ASN A 53 -16.67 10.37 11.19
N SER A 54 -16.75 11.26 12.18
CA SER A 54 -15.61 11.99 12.74
C SER A 54 -14.62 11.08 13.50
N LEU A 55 -15.07 9.99 14.15
CA LEU A 55 -14.17 8.93 14.61
C LEU A 55 -13.43 8.27 13.43
N SER A 56 -14.11 8.01 12.31
CA SER A 56 -13.47 7.49 11.11
C SER A 56 -12.47 8.48 10.47
N VAL A 57 -12.74 9.78 10.56
CA VAL A 57 -11.80 10.84 10.19
C VAL A 57 -10.57 10.82 11.10
N ALA A 58 -10.73 10.70 12.43
CA ALA A 58 -9.61 10.60 13.35
C ALA A 58 -8.69 9.41 13.03
N LYS A 59 -9.26 8.26 12.69
CA LYS A 59 -8.54 7.08 12.17
C LYS A 59 -7.79 7.39 10.86
N ASP A 60 -8.40 8.11 9.91
CA ASP A 60 -7.71 8.50 8.67
C ASP A 60 -6.65 9.60 8.88
N VAL A 61 -6.79 10.45 9.91
CA VAL A 61 -5.77 11.42 10.34
C VAL A 61 -4.52 10.71 10.87
N GLY A 62 -4.67 9.52 11.46
CA GLY A 62 -3.56 8.61 11.76
C GLY A 62 -2.62 8.39 10.56
N LYS A 63 -3.15 8.36 9.33
CA LYS A 63 -2.34 8.17 8.10
C LYS A 63 -1.40 9.34 7.80
N ALA A 64 -1.70 10.55 8.26
CA ALA A 64 -0.86 11.73 8.04
C ALA A 64 0.48 11.65 8.79
N PHE A 65 0.50 10.97 9.94
CA PHE A 65 1.71 10.75 10.74
C PHE A 65 2.73 9.81 10.06
N GLY A 66 2.38 9.17 8.94
CA GLY A 66 3.31 8.41 8.09
C GLY A 66 4.50 9.22 7.54
N ILE A 67 4.44 10.55 7.58
CA ILE A 67 5.62 11.41 7.36
C ILE A 67 6.72 11.13 8.41
N LEU A 68 6.34 10.93 9.68
CA LEU A 68 7.26 10.62 10.77
C LEU A 68 7.87 9.23 10.60
N ALA A 69 7.05 8.22 10.25
CA ALA A 69 7.51 6.88 9.92
C ALA A 69 8.53 6.90 8.76
N GLY A 70 8.27 7.71 7.72
CA GLY A 70 9.20 7.95 6.62
C GLY A 70 10.54 8.52 7.07
N LEU A 71 10.52 9.64 7.81
CA LEU A 71 11.72 10.30 8.35
C LEU A 71 12.48 9.44 9.37
N ALA A 72 11.79 8.52 10.05
CA ALA A 72 12.40 7.53 10.93
C ALA A 72 13.09 6.41 10.13
N SER A 73 12.59 6.03 8.95
CA SER A 73 13.13 4.92 8.14
C SER A 73 14.53 5.14 7.57
N ASP A 74 15.02 6.38 7.57
CA ASP A 74 16.39 6.73 7.19
C ASP A 74 17.34 6.86 8.40
N ARG A 75 16.86 6.65 9.64
CA ARG A 75 17.67 6.75 10.88
C ARG A 75 17.53 5.57 11.85
N LEU A 76 16.39 4.89 11.85
CA LEU A 76 16.10 3.72 12.68
C LEU A 76 16.14 2.44 11.85
N SER A 77 16.45 1.32 12.50
CA SER A 77 16.43 0.00 11.86
C SER A 77 15.01 -0.55 11.74
N THR A 78 14.77 -1.40 10.73
CA THR A 78 13.46 -2.02 10.46
C THR A 78 12.77 -2.61 11.69
N PRO A 79 13.47 -3.35 12.59
CA PRO A 79 12.85 -3.91 13.78
C PRO A 79 12.28 -2.85 14.73
N VAL A 80 12.95 -1.70 14.90
CA VAL A 80 12.48 -0.62 15.78
C VAL A 80 11.21 0.02 15.21
N ILE A 81 11.15 0.23 13.89
CA ILE A 81 10.01 0.83 13.19
C ILE A 81 8.80 -0.12 13.22
N LEU A 82 9.03 -1.43 13.06
CA LEU A 82 8.01 -2.47 13.25
C LEU A 82 7.49 -2.50 14.69
N LEU A 83 8.37 -2.42 15.70
CA LEU A 83 7.98 -2.42 17.11
C LEU A 83 7.11 -1.21 17.47
N ILE A 84 7.47 -0.01 17.01
CA ILE A 84 6.64 1.20 17.18
C ILE A 84 5.23 0.94 16.63
N GLY A 85 5.14 0.52 15.36
CA GLY A 85 3.84 0.28 14.72
C GLY A 85 3.04 -0.88 15.31
N CYS A 86 3.68 -1.93 15.81
CA CYS A 86 2.96 -3.08 16.37
C CYS A 86 2.45 -2.80 17.79
N PHE A 87 3.19 -2.09 18.64
CA PHE A 87 2.69 -1.63 19.94
C PHE A 87 1.62 -0.55 19.79
N GLU A 88 1.78 0.37 18.83
CA GLU A 88 0.76 1.38 18.53
C GLU A 88 -0.56 0.73 18.06
N GLY A 89 -0.49 -0.33 17.25
CA GLY A 89 -1.66 -1.10 16.82
C GLY A 89 -2.30 -1.90 17.95
N LEU A 90 -1.47 -2.58 18.76
CA LEU A 90 -1.90 -3.34 19.93
C LEU A 90 -2.73 -2.45 20.89
N LEU A 91 -2.21 -1.27 21.22
CA LEU A 91 -2.88 -0.30 22.10
C LEU A 91 -4.10 0.34 21.42
N GLY A 92 -3.95 0.85 20.20
CA GLY A 92 -5.00 1.57 19.48
C GLY A 92 -6.25 0.73 19.25
N TYR A 93 -6.11 -0.52 18.78
CA TYR A 93 -7.23 -1.44 18.61
C TYR A 93 -7.59 -2.21 19.88
N GLY A 94 -6.65 -2.45 20.79
CA GLY A 94 -6.90 -3.13 22.07
C GLY A 94 -7.79 -2.32 23.01
N VAL A 95 -7.64 -1.00 23.06
CA VAL A 95 -8.54 -0.14 23.85
C VAL A 95 -9.92 -0.04 23.20
N GLN A 96 -10.01 0.01 21.86
CA GLN A 96 -11.30 -0.08 21.15
C GLN A 96 -12.01 -1.41 21.45
N TRP A 97 -11.26 -2.52 21.47
CA TRP A 97 -11.79 -3.84 21.87
C TRP A 97 -12.34 -3.80 23.30
N LEU A 98 -11.58 -3.31 24.29
CA LEU A 98 -12.01 -3.25 25.69
C LEU A 98 -13.32 -2.44 25.89
N VAL A 99 -13.53 -1.40 25.07
CA VAL A 99 -14.80 -0.66 25.04
C VAL A 99 -15.91 -1.52 24.43
N VAL A 100 -15.72 -2.05 23.21
CA VAL A 100 -16.77 -2.82 22.49
C VAL A 100 -17.15 -4.13 23.19
N SER A 101 -16.20 -4.80 23.84
CA SER A 101 -16.44 -5.96 24.70
C SER A 101 -17.12 -5.62 26.04
N ARG A 102 -17.35 -4.33 26.32
CA ARG A 102 -17.86 -3.79 27.60
C ARG A 102 -17.00 -4.18 28.82
N THR A 103 -15.72 -4.47 28.60
CA THR A 103 -14.75 -4.75 29.66
C THR A 103 -14.37 -3.49 30.42
N ILE A 104 -14.42 -2.33 29.75
CA ILE A 104 -14.40 -1.01 30.38
C ILE A 104 -15.66 -0.22 29.98
N GLN A 105 -15.97 0.83 30.74
CA GLN A 105 -17.02 1.78 30.37
C GLN A 105 -16.64 2.56 29.09
N PRO A 106 -17.63 3.01 28.29
CA PRO A 106 -17.38 3.85 27.13
C PRO A 106 -16.48 5.05 27.46
N LEU A 107 -15.40 5.21 26.70
CA LEU A 107 -14.45 6.31 26.92
C LEU A 107 -15.06 7.64 26.45
N PRO A 108 -14.69 8.78 27.09
CA PRO A 108 -14.99 10.11 26.56
C PRO A 108 -14.59 10.22 25.10
N TYR A 109 -15.48 10.78 24.26
CA TYR A 109 -15.36 10.82 22.80
C TYR A 109 -13.97 11.22 22.28
N TRP A 110 -13.32 12.23 22.88
CA TRP A 110 -11.98 12.68 22.49
C TRP A 110 -10.88 11.62 22.72
N GLN A 111 -11.00 10.78 23.76
CA GLN A 111 -10.06 9.67 24.00
C GLN A 111 -10.24 8.60 22.92
N MET A 112 -11.48 8.35 22.51
CA MET A 112 -11.78 7.42 21.43
C MET A 112 -11.20 7.92 20.09
N CYS A 113 -11.28 9.22 19.79
CA CYS A 113 -10.55 9.83 18.66
C CYS A 113 -9.04 9.55 18.72
N VAL A 114 -8.41 9.64 19.90
CA VAL A 114 -6.98 9.37 20.07
C VAL A 114 -6.65 7.90 19.79
N PHE A 115 -7.41 6.94 20.35
CA PHE A 115 -7.14 5.51 20.12
C PHE A 115 -7.45 5.05 18.68
N LEU A 116 -8.44 5.65 18.01
CA LEU A 116 -8.66 5.44 16.57
C LEU A 116 -7.54 6.05 15.72
N CYS A 117 -7.07 7.27 16.04
CA CYS A 117 -5.93 7.88 15.37
C CYS A 117 -4.65 7.06 15.56
N MET A 118 -4.41 6.53 16.76
CA MET A 118 -3.30 5.65 17.11
C MET A 118 -3.34 4.35 16.29
N GLY A 119 -4.47 3.63 16.27
CA GLY A 119 -4.65 2.46 15.40
C GLY A 119 -4.50 2.81 13.92
N GLY A 120 -4.94 4.00 13.51
CA GLY A 120 -4.78 4.53 12.16
C GLY A 120 -3.33 4.86 11.78
N ASN A 121 -2.49 5.28 12.72
CA ASN A 121 -1.08 5.58 12.51
C ASN A 121 -0.22 4.31 12.47
N SER A 122 -0.59 3.29 13.26
CA SER A 122 0.13 2.02 13.37
C SER A 122 0.39 1.37 11.99
N THR A 123 -0.62 1.43 11.12
CA THR A 123 -0.57 1.03 9.71
C THR A 123 0.60 1.68 8.95
N THR A 124 0.93 2.94 9.23
CA THR A 124 1.95 3.70 8.48
C THR A 124 3.36 3.29 8.85
N TRP A 125 3.63 3.04 10.14
CA TRP A 125 4.89 2.51 10.64
C TRP A 125 5.16 1.12 10.06
N ILE A 126 4.15 0.24 10.16
CA ILE A 126 4.20 -1.13 9.64
C ILE A 126 4.45 -1.13 8.13
N ASN A 127 3.67 -0.37 7.36
CA ASN A 127 3.83 -0.28 5.90
C ASN A 127 5.19 0.30 5.48
N THR A 128 5.66 1.34 6.17
CA THR A 128 6.93 2.01 5.84
C THR A 128 8.11 1.08 6.11
N ALA A 129 8.16 0.43 7.28
CA ALA A 129 9.22 -0.52 7.63
C ALA A 129 9.36 -1.62 6.56
N VAL A 130 8.23 -2.23 6.19
CA VAL A 130 8.20 -3.32 5.20
C VAL A 130 8.58 -2.84 3.81
N LEU A 131 7.93 -1.78 3.32
CA LEU A 131 8.12 -1.33 1.93
C LEU A 131 9.54 -0.79 1.69
N VAL A 132 10.09 -0.02 2.64
CA VAL A 132 11.45 0.53 2.52
C VAL A 132 12.49 -0.59 2.54
N THR A 133 12.41 -1.52 3.50
CA THR A 133 13.36 -2.64 3.62
C THR A 133 13.32 -3.55 2.40
N CYS A 134 12.14 -3.94 1.91
CA CYS A 134 12.04 -4.76 0.71
C CYS A 134 12.55 -4.03 -0.55
N ILE A 135 12.32 -2.72 -0.69
CA ILE A 135 12.90 -1.94 -1.80
C ILE A 135 14.43 -1.81 -1.69
N ARG A 136 14.98 -1.74 -0.46
CA ARG A 136 16.44 -1.75 -0.21
C ARG A 136 17.07 -3.11 -0.51
N ASN A 137 16.38 -4.23 -0.24
CA ASN A 137 16.83 -5.61 -0.53
C ASN A 137 16.75 -5.99 -2.02
N PHE A 138 15.77 -5.44 -2.75
CA PHE A 138 15.45 -5.80 -4.13
C PHE A 138 15.59 -4.58 -5.06
N ARG A 139 16.75 -3.91 -5.03
CA ARG A 139 16.98 -2.62 -5.71
C ARG A 139 16.77 -2.63 -7.23
N ARG A 140 16.82 -3.80 -7.87
CA ARG A 140 16.53 -4.01 -9.30
C ARG A 140 15.02 -4.23 -9.51
N ASN A 141 14.46 -5.19 -8.78
CA ASN A 141 13.05 -5.62 -8.87
C ASN A 141 12.04 -4.81 -8.01
N ARG A 142 12.25 -3.49 -7.86
CA ARG A 142 11.42 -2.62 -7.00
C ARG A 142 9.93 -2.59 -7.38
N GLY A 143 9.64 -2.70 -8.68
CA GLY A 143 8.28 -2.68 -9.24
C GLY A 143 7.43 -3.86 -8.76
N PRO A 144 7.81 -5.12 -9.09
CA PRO A 144 7.17 -6.32 -8.56
C PRO A 144 7.03 -6.32 -7.04
N VAL A 145 8.08 -5.95 -6.30
CA VAL A 145 8.07 -5.86 -4.83
C VAL A 145 7.00 -4.92 -4.30
N SER A 146 6.96 -3.67 -4.80
CA SER A 146 5.96 -2.68 -4.39
C SER A 146 4.53 -3.12 -4.78
N GLY A 147 4.37 -3.74 -5.96
CA GLY A 147 3.09 -4.25 -6.45
C GLY A 147 2.53 -5.40 -5.60
N ILE A 148 3.34 -6.42 -5.32
CA ILE A 148 2.95 -7.57 -4.47
C ILE A 148 2.58 -7.08 -3.07
N LEU A 149 3.46 -6.30 -2.44
CA LEU A 149 3.24 -5.83 -1.07
C LEU A 149 1.98 -4.97 -0.96
N LYS A 150 1.81 -3.93 -1.81
CA LYS A 150 0.58 -3.12 -1.84
C LYS A 150 -0.66 -3.88 -2.34
N GLY A 151 -0.47 -5.02 -3.00
CA GLY A 151 -1.50 -5.99 -3.32
C GLY A 151 -2.05 -6.66 -2.06
N TYR A 152 -1.19 -7.25 -1.22
CA TYR A 152 -1.62 -7.85 0.05
C TYR A 152 -2.24 -6.82 1.01
N VAL A 153 -1.75 -5.58 1.06
CA VAL A 153 -2.46 -4.49 1.79
C VAL A 153 -3.87 -4.27 1.25
N GLY A 154 -4.09 -4.48 -0.06
CA GLY A 154 -5.41 -4.42 -0.69
C GLY A 154 -6.35 -5.55 -0.27
N LEU A 155 -5.83 -6.76 -0.09
CA LEU A 155 -6.58 -7.96 0.33
C LEU A 155 -6.79 -8.07 1.85
N SER A 156 -5.93 -7.45 2.65
CA SER A 156 -5.92 -7.61 4.11
C SER A 156 -7.25 -7.28 4.80
N THR A 157 -8.01 -6.28 4.31
CA THR A 157 -9.36 -5.97 4.78
C THR A 157 -10.29 -7.18 4.59
N ALA A 158 -10.35 -7.77 3.39
CA ALA A 158 -11.10 -8.98 3.11
C ALA A 158 -10.59 -10.18 3.92
N ILE A 159 -9.27 -10.33 4.13
CA ILE A 159 -8.71 -11.39 4.98
C ILE A 159 -9.26 -11.29 6.41
N PHE A 160 -9.18 -10.13 7.06
CA PHE A 160 -9.77 -9.93 8.40
C PHE A 160 -11.28 -10.17 8.41
N THR A 161 -12.00 -9.59 7.43
CA THR A 161 -13.45 -9.70 7.33
C THR A 161 -13.89 -11.15 7.17
N VAL A 162 -13.31 -11.91 6.24
CA VAL A 162 -13.64 -13.31 5.99
C VAL A 162 -13.23 -14.21 7.16
N VAL A 163 -12.03 -14.03 7.74
CA VAL A 163 -11.60 -14.80 8.92
C VAL A 163 -12.54 -14.60 10.10
N CYS A 164 -12.95 -13.36 10.38
CA CYS A 164 -13.87 -13.09 11.49
C CYS A 164 -15.31 -13.55 11.21
N THR A 165 -15.76 -13.44 9.96
CA THR A 165 -17.04 -14.03 9.52
C THR A 165 -17.05 -15.56 9.66
N ALA A 166 -15.89 -16.20 9.43
CA ALA A 166 -15.76 -17.65 9.44
C ALA A 166 -15.53 -18.28 10.82
N LEU A 167 -14.80 -17.59 11.71
CA LEU A 167 -14.43 -18.12 13.03
C LEU A 167 -15.20 -17.51 14.20
N PHE A 168 -15.73 -16.29 14.05
CA PHE A 168 -16.35 -15.51 15.12
C PHE A 168 -17.71 -14.91 14.73
N SER A 169 -18.36 -15.44 13.69
CA SER A 169 -19.71 -15.03 13.23
C SER A 169 -19.89 -13.51 13.02
N SER A 170 -18.81 -12.82 12.61
CA SER A 170 -18.76 -11.36 12.43
C SER A 170 -18.97 -10.51 13.71
N ASP A 171 -18.71 -11.06 14.90
CA ASP A 171 -18.75 -10.28 16.16
C ASP A 171 -17.74 -9.10 16.15
N PRO A 172 -18.20 -7.84 16.36
CA PRO A 172 -17.33 -6.67 16.42
C PRO A 172 -16.26 -6.70 17.53
N ALA A 173 -16.50 -7.36 18.66
CA ALA A 173 -15.48 -7.47 19.72
C ALA A 173 -14.36 -8.44 19.30
N SER A 174 -14.72 -9.65 18.85
CA SER A 174 -13.78 -10.61 18.22
C SER A 174 -13.03 -9.99 17.05
N PHE A 175 -13.67 -9.14 16.25
CA PHE A 175 -13.04 -8.41 15.16
C PHE A 175 -11.95 -7.45 15.67
N LEU A 176 -12.22 -6.66 16.71
CA LEU A 176 -11.26 -5.70 17.26
C LEU A 176 -10.06 -6.36 17.96
N VAL A 177 -10.26 -7.47 18.68
CA VAL A 177 -9.12 -8.23 19.24
C VAL A 177 -8.30 -8.91 18.14
N LEU A 178 -8.92 -9.34 17.03
CA LEU A 178 -8.21 -9.83 15.84
C LEU A 178 -7.32 -8.73 15.23
N LEU A 179 -7.81 -7.49 15.13
CA LEU A 179 -7.03 -6.31 14.68
C LEU A 179 -5.93 -5.87 15.67
N SER A 180 -6.05 -6.20 16.96
CA SER A 180 -5.04 -5.87 17.98
C SER A 180 -3.93 -6.94 18.04
N VAL A 181 -4.32 -8.21 18.21
CA VAL A 181 -3.39 -9.31 18.55
C VAL A 181 -2.67 -9.88 17.33
N VAL A 182 -3.36 -10.07 16.19
CA VAL A 182 -2.73 -10.70 15.01
C VAL A 182 -1.68 -9.78 14.37
N PRO A 183 -1.93 -8.48 14.13
CA PRO A 183 -0.88 -7.55 13.72
C PRO A 183 0.32 -7.52 14.66
N PHE A 184 0.10 -7.55 15.98
CA PHE A 184 1.18 -7.59 16.95
C PHE A 184 2.04 -8.85 16.82
N ALA A 185 1.42 -10.03 16.80
CA ALA A 185 2.11 -11.32 16.67
C ALA A 185 2.86 -11.43 15.33
N VAL A 186 2.22 -11.07 14.20
CA VAL A 186 2.84 -11.15 12.87
C VAL A 186 4.02 -10.17 12.75
N CYS A 187 3.88 -8.93 13.23
CA CYS A 187 4.99 -7.97 13.24
C CYS A 187 6.16 -8.43 14.13
N LEU A 188 5.88 -9.10 15.26
CA LEU A 188 6.92 -9.68 16.11
C LEU A 188 7.71 -10.78 15.39
N THR A 189 7.10 -11.57 14.49
CA THR A 189 7.88 -12.49 13.62
C THR A 189 8.77 -11.73 12.63
N ALA A 190 8.24 -10.67 12.00
CA ALA A 190 9.00 -9.87 11.05
C ALA A 190 10.18 -9.11 11.71
N VAL A 191 10.06 -8.72 12.99
CA VAL A 191 11.15 -8.13 13.79
C VAL A 191 12.42 -9.01 13.83
N PHE A 192 12.27 -10.35 13.75
CA PHE A 192 13.42 -11.27 13.71
C PHE A 192 13.94 -11.52 12.28
N PHE A 193 13.04 -11.74 11.32
CA PHE A 193 13.37 -12.24 9.97
C PHE A 193 13.50 -11.16 8.89
N LEU A 194 12.73 -10.06 8.98
CA LEU A 194 12.80 -8.97 8.00
C LEU A 194 13.97 -8.03 8.32
N ARG A 195 15.11 -8.32 7.69
CA ARG A 195 16.35 -7.54 7.80
C ARG A 195 16.74 -6.96 6.45
N GLU A 196 17.60 -5.94 6.47
CA GLU A 196 18.28 -5.49 5.26
C GLU A 196 19.34 -6.54 4.84
N VAL A 197 19.31 -6.93 3.57
CA VAL A 197 20.16 -7.97 2.97
C VAL A 197 20.70 -7.43 1.64
N PRO A 198 21.97 -7.71 1.26
CA PRO A 198 22.54 -7.21 0.01
C PRO A 198 21.67 -7.49 -1.25
N PRO A 199 21.57 -6.52 -2.17
CA PRO A 199 20.81 -6.69 -3.41
C PRO A 199 21.54 -7.63 -4.40
N ALA A 200 20.78 -8.21 -5.33
CA ALA A 200 21.33 -9.06 -6.39
C ALA A 200 22.45 -8.37 -7.18
N THR A 201 23.56 -9.07 -7.34
CA THR A 201 24.77 -8.58 -8.01
C THR A 201 24.77 -8.98 -9.50
N SER A 202 24.38 -10.22 -9.79
CA SER A 202 24.40 -10.84 -11.11
C SER A 202 23.04 -10.81 -11.83
N THR A 203 23.07 -10.95 -13.15
CA THR A 203 21.87 -11.07 -14.00
C THR A 203 21.13 -12.40 -13.78
N ALA A 204 21.84 -13.45 -13.34
CA ALA A 204 21.23 -14.75 -13.01
C ALA A 204 20.34 -14.64 -11.76
N GLU A 205 20.83 -14.00 -10.71
CA GLU A 205 20.05 -13.67 -9.50
C GLU A 205 18.83 -12.80 -9.84
N GLU A 206 18.98 -11.79 -10.72
CA GLU A 206 17.89 -10.90 -11.14
C GLU A 206 16.77 -11.63 -11.89
N ASN A 207 17.11 -12.64 -12.70
CA ASN A 207 16.16 -13.52 -13.38
C ASN A 207 15.49 -14.52 -12.42
N GLU A 208 16.22 -15.05 -11.43
CA GLU A 208 15.65 -15.92 -10.40
C GLU A 208 14.71 -15.16 -9.45
N GLU A 209 15.08 -13.95 -9.02
CA GLU A 209 14.18 -13.02 -8.32
C GLU A 209 12.88 -12.80 -9.09
N SER A 210 12.98 -12.54 -10.40
CA SER A 210 11.81 -12.33 -11.27
C SER A 210 10.88 -13.55 -11.33
N ARG A 211 11.43 -14.78 -11.35
CA ARG A 211 10.66 -16.03 -11.30
C ARG A 211 9.94 -16.20 -9.97
N TYR A 212 10.61 -15.98 -8.84
CA TYR A 212 9.95 -16.08 -7.53
C TYR A 212 8.87 -15.01 -7.35
N PHE A 213 9.08 -13.77 -7.80
CA PHE A 213 8.04 -12.74 -7.78
C PHE A 213 6.80 -13.10 -8.62
N ALA A 214 6.94 -13.87 -9.71
CA ALA A 214 5.79 -14.40 -10.42
C ALA A 214 4.95 -15.36 -9.53
N VAL A 215 5.60 -16.25 -8.78
CA VAL A 215 4.93 -17.16 -7.81
C VAL A 215 4.15 -16.37 -6.75
N PHE A 216 4.77 -15.35 -6.14
CA PHE A 216 4.09 -14.50 -5.14
C PHE A 216 2.85 -13.78 -5.70
N ASN A 217 2.88 -13.34 -6.97
CA ASN A 217 1.72 -12.74 -7.63
C ASN A 217 0.61 -13.78 -7.92
N ILE A 218 0.98 -15.00 -8.34
CA ILE A 218 0.01 -16.09 -8.57
C ILE A 218 -0.69 -16.44 -7.26
N VAL A 219 0.05 -16.60 -6.14
CA VAL A 219 -0.55 -16.85 -4.82
C VAL A 219 -1.49 -15.70 -4.41
N ALA A 220 -1.11 -14.44 -4.64
CA ALA A 220 -1.98 -13.30 -4.32
C ALA A 220 -3.30 -13.32 -5.11
N ILE A 221 -3.26 -13.70 -6.39
CA ILE A 221 -4.47 -13.86 -7.22
C ILE A 221 -5.31 -15.04 -6.74
N VAL A 222 -4.70 -16.18 -6.39
CA VAL A 222 -5.40 -17.35 -5.83
C VAL A 222 -6.09 -16.99 -4.51
N VAL A 223 -5.41 -16.28 -3.59
CA VAL A 223 -6.01 -15.79 -2.33
C VAL A 223 -7.18 -14.85 -2.61
N ALA A 224 -7.05 -13.92 -3.57
CA ALA A 224 -8.13 -12.99 -3.93
C ALA A 224 -9.38 -13.70 -4.47
N VAL A 225 -9.21 -14.68 -5.38
CA VAL A 225 -10.31 -15.51 -5.91
C VAL A 225 -10.90 -16.40 -4.82
N TYR A 226 -10.06 -16.95 -3.93
CA TYR A 226 -10.50 -17.80 -2.84
C TYR A 226 -11.40 -17.01 -1.86
N LEU A 227 -10.96 -15.84 -1.39
CA LEU A 227 -11.75 -14.93 -0.56
C LEU A 227 -13.10 -14.59 -1.24
N GLN A 228 -13.07 -14.24 -2.53
CA GLN A 228 -14.29 -13.92 -3.28
C GLN A 228 -15.26 -15.10 -3.35
N SER A 229 -14.77 -16.33 -3.38
CA SER A 229 -15.63 -17.53 -3.40
C SER A 229 -16.43 -17.69 -2.10
N TYR A 230 -15.89 -17.31 -0.93
CA TYR A 230 -16.62 -17.38 0.34
C TYR A 230 -17.85 -16.47 0.36
N ASP A 231 -17.64 -15.22 -0.07
CA ASP A 231 -18.69 -14.20 -0.19
C ASP A 231 -19.79 -14.63 -1.16
N VAL A 232 -19.43 -15.26 -2.29
CA VAL A 232 -20.40 -15.69 -3.33
C VAL A 232 -21.12 -16.99 -2.97
N ILE A 233 -20.45 -17.94 -2.29
CA ILE A 233 -21.05 -19.24 -1.93
C ILE A 233 -22.07 -19.08 -0.79
N GLY A 234 -21.86 -18.16 0.16
CA GLY A 234 -22.83 -17.82 1.22
C GLY A 234 -23.09 -18.91 2.28
N ILE A 235 -22.56 -20.13 2.12
CA ILE A 235 -22.69 -21.24 3.07
C ILE A 235 -21.77 -21.01 4.28
N LYS A 236 -22.22 -20.18 5.22
CA LYS A 236 -21.50 -19.81 6.46
C LYS A 236 -21.84 -20.79 7.61
N THR A 237 -21.70 -22.09 7.36
CA THR A 237 -21.95 -23.14 8.37
C THR A 237 -20.64 -23.58 9.03
N GLY A 238 -20.65 -23.80 10.35
CA GLY A 238 -19.43 -23.89 11.17
C GLY A 238 -18.31 -24.79 10.61
N ALA A 239 -18.62 -26.01 10.17
CA ALA A 239 -17.63 -26.91 9.59
C ALA A 239 -17.06 -26.40 8.25
N VAL A 240 -17.90 -25.81 7.39
CA VAL A 240 -17.49 -25.23 6.09
C VAL A 240 -16.66 -23.97 6.32
N SER A 241 -17.08 -23.10 7.24
CA SER A 241 -16.37 -21.87 7.61
C SER A 241 -15.01 -22.16 8.25
N VAL A 242 -14.90 -23.12 9.17
CA VAL A 242 -13.61 -23.54 9.76
C VAL A 242 -12.70 -24.18 8.71
N ALA A 243 -13.23 -25.01 7.81
CA ALA A 243 -12.46 -25.56 6.70
C ALA A 243 -11.95 -24.45 5.74
N PHE A 244 -12.80 -23.48 5.41
CA PHE A 244 -12.44 -22.34 4.59
C PHE A 244 -11.34 -21.49 5.23
N ALA A 245 -11.49 -21.12 6.51
CA ALA A 245 -10.48 -20.38 7.25
C ALA A 245 -9.14 -21.14 7.33
N SER A 246 -9.19 -22.47 7.52
CA SER A 246 -8.00 -23.33 7.54
C SER A 246 -7.27 -23.34 6.19
N VAL A 247 -8.00 -23.47 5.08
CA VAL A 247 -7.41 -23.41 3.73
C VAL A 247 -6.90 -22.00 3.40
N LEU A 248 -7.57 -20.93 3.83
CA LEU A 248 -7.07 -19.56 3.69
C LEU A 248 -5.73 -19.38 4.43
N LEU A 249 -5.60 -19.89 5.66
CA LEU A 249 -4.34 -19.86 6.40
C LEU A 249 -3.24 -20.67 5.70
N ILE A 250 -3.56 -21.84 5.13
CA ILE A 250 -2.61 -22.63 4.32
C ILE A 250 -2.17 -21.86 3.06
N LEU A 251 -3.09 -21.19 2.36
CA LEU A 251 -2.76 -20.36 1.19
C LEU A 251 -1.87 -19.17 1.57
N LEU A 252 -2.11 -18.52 2.71
CA LEU A 252 -1.28 -17.44 3.23
C LEU A 252 0.10 -17.93 3.71
N ALA A 253 0.21 -19.17 4.21
CA ALA A 253 1.48 -19.81 4.57
C ALA A 253 2.25 -20.37 3.36
N SER A 254 1.57 -20.68 2.25
CA SER A 254 2.17 -21.30 1.05
C SER A 254 3.43 -20.60 0.48
N PRO A 255 3.64 -19.27 0.60
CA PRO A 255 4.88 -18.64 0.12
C PRO A 255 6.17 -19.10 0.83
N ILE A 256 6.10 -19.80 1.98
CA ILE A 256 7.24 -20.48 2.61
C ILE A 256 7.93 -21.46 1.64
N ALA A 257 7.21 -21.99 0.65
CA ALA A 257 7.78 -22.87 -0.38
C ALA A 257 8.94 -22.21 -1.15
N VAL A 258 8.98 -20.88 -1.27
CA VAL A 258 10.07 -20.15 -1.95
C VAL A 258 11.40 -20.21 -1.18
N PRO A 259 11.51 -19.73 0.08
CA PRO A 259 12.74 -19.89 0.86
C PRO A 259 13.11 -21.36 1.11
N PHE A 260 12.12 -22.27 1.21
CA PHE A 260 12.40 -23.71 1.31
C PHE A 260 13.06 -24.26 0.03
N HIS A 261 12.51 -23.96 -1.16
CA HIS A 261 13.12 -24.33 -2.44
C HIS A 261 14.53 -23.74 -2.61
N ALA A 262 14.70 -22.45 -2.27
CA ALA A 262 16.01 -21.79 -2.30
C ALA A 262 17.02 -22.45 -1.33
N TYR A 263 16.57 -22.91 -0.17
CA TYR A 263 17.39 -23.64 0.79
C TYR A 263 17.77 -25.05 0.29
N VAL A 264 16.82 -25.85 -0.17
CA VAL A 264 17.11 -27.19 -0.71
C VAL A 264 18.06 -27.09 -1.91
N ARG A 265 17.81 -26.17 -2.85
CA ARG A 265 18.72 -25.93 -3.98
C ARG A 265 20.13 -25.53 -3.53
N SER A 266 20.28 -24.84 -2.40
CA SER A 266 21.60 -24.52 -1.83
C SER A 266 22.31 -25.69 -1.15
N LEU A 267 21.61 -26.77 -0.80
CA LEU A 267 22.25 -28.00 -0.32
C LEU A 267 22.81 -28.78 -1.52
N ASN A 268 21.99 -29.06 -2.53
CA ASN A 268 22.38 -29.78 -3.75
C ASN A 268 23.59 -29.13 -4.46
N LEU A 269 23.61 -27.79 -4.57
CA LEU A 269 24.76 -27.08 -5.16
C LEU A 269 26.05 -27.24 -4.35
N ASN A 270 25.96 -27.37 -3.01
CA ASN A 270 27.13 -27.66 -2.18
C ASN A 270 27.58 -29.14 -2.30
N GLU A 271 26.72 -30.06 -2.72
CA GLU A 271 27.11 -31.45 -3.04
C GLU A 271 27.82 -31.50 -4.41
N GLU A 272 27.28 -30.83 -5.44
CA GLU A 272 27.91 -30.72 -6.76
C GLU A 272 29.30 -30.04 -6.68
N ASP A 273 29.45 -28.96 -5.90
CA ASP A 273 30.75 -28.29 -5.61
C ASP A 273 31.73 -29.16 -4.78
N VAL A 274 31.27 -30.25 -4.16
CA VAL A 274 32.10 -31.19 -3.38
C VAL A 274 32.53 -32.38 -4.23
N GLU A 275 31.63 -32.99 -5.02
CA GLU A 275 32.00 -34.04 -5.98
C GLU A 275 32.93 -33.48 -7.08
N GLY A 276 32.65 -32.27 -7.58
CA GLY A 276 33.50 -31.56 -8.53
C GLY A 276 34.89 -31.15 -8.01
N ARG A 277 35.24 -31.50 -6.76
CA ARG A 277 36.58 -31.31 -6.16
C ARG A 277 37.37 -32.60 -5.94
N VAL A 278 36.81 -33.76 -6.31
CA VAL A 278 37.49 -35.06 -6.13
C VAL A 278 38.38 -35.41 -7.35
N ASP A 279 37.98 -35.02 -8.56
CA ASP A 279 38.63 -35.40 -9.82
C ASP A 279 39.42 -34.25 -10.51
N GLU A 280 40.40 -33.64 -9.82
CA GLU A 280 41.51 -32.98 -10.52
C GLU A 280 42.87 -33.10 -9.77
N PRO A 281 43.53 -34.27 -9.83
CA PRO A 281 44.80 -34.50 -9.15
C PRO A 281 46.01 -33.95 -9.94
N LEU A 282 46.68 -32.95 -9.34
CA LEU A 282 48.13 -32.73 -9.41
C LEU A 282 48.79 -32.76 -10.80
N LEU A 283 48.72 -31.65 -11.55
CA LEU A 283 49.72 -31.38 -12.58
C LEU A 283 50.16 -29.91 -12.64
N ARG A 284 51.46 -29.71 -12.37
CA ARG A 284 52.28 -28.49 -12.55
C ARG A 284 52.48 -27.58 -11.35
N SER A 285 53.23 -28.07 -10.36
CA SER A 285 54.15 -27.22 -9.60
C SER A 285 55.31 -26.71 -10.48
N GLU A 286 55.92 -25.60 -10.05
CA GLU A 286 57.33 -25.25 -10.26
C GLU A 286 57.91 -25.25 -11.69
N ILE A 287 57.90 -24.07 -12.31
CA ILE A 287 59.16 -23.44 -12.77
C ILE A 287 59.22 -22.07 -12.08
N ALA A 288 60.38 -21.70 -11.53
CA ALA A 288 60.57 -20.48 -10.74
C ALA A 288 61.20 -19.34 -11.55
N GLU A 289 61.02 -18.12 -11.04
CA GLU A 289 61.84 -16.92 -11.30
C GLU A 289 61.80 -16.37 -12.76
N GLU A 290 62.09 -15.08 -13.03
CA GLU A 290 62.92 -14.12 -12.29
C GLU A 290 62.48 -12.64 -12.55
N THR A 291 62.57 -11.74 -11.55
CA THR A 291 62.54 -10.24 -11.62
C THR A 291 61.37 -9.51 -12.34
N GLU A 292 60.95 -8.28 -12.04
CA GLU A 292 61.17 -7.25 -10.97
C GLU A 292 59.89 -6.35 -10.94
N VAL A 293 59.61 -5.37 -10.07
CA VAL A 293 60.32 -4.65 -8.97
C VAL A 293 59.39 -4.61 -7.74
N GLY A 294 59.87 -4.15 -6.57
CA GLY A 294 59.05 -3.74 -5.42
C GLY A 294 58.30 -2.39 -5.60
N ALA A 295 57.71 -1.80 -4.54
CA ALA A 295 57.86 -2.13 -3.13
C ALA A 295 56.65 -1.74 -2.22
N ALA A 296 56.68 -2.27 -1.00
CA ALA A 296 55.90 -1.87 0.18
C ALA A 296 56.49 -0.60 0.85
N ALA A 297 55.85 0.14 1.77
CA ALA A 297 54.45 0.28 2.19
C ALA A 297 54.30 1.46 3.20
N ALA A 298 53.05 1.76 3.60
CA ALA A 298 52.62 2.40 4.86
C ALA A 298 52.70 3.95 5.05
N ALA A 299 51.75 4.41 5.89
CA ALA A 299 51.70 5.64 6.70
C ALA A 299 51.57 7.04 6.05
N ASP A 300 50.36 7.60 6.21
CA ASP A 300 50.00 8.96 6.67
C ASP A 300 50.96 10.16 6.43
N ASN A 301 50.50 11.14 5.64
CA ASN A 301 50.36 12.52 6.14
C ASN A 301 49.44 13.43 5.28
N GLU A 302 49.14 14.62 5.80
CA GLU A 302 48.13 15.56 5.27
C GLU A 302 48.65 16.58 4.25
N LEU A 303 47.90 16.76 3.13
CA LEU A 303 47.78 18.01 2.32
C LEU A 303 49.07 18.60 1.67
N PRO A 304 49.00 19.65 0.81
CA PRO A 304 47.83 20.35 0.25
C PRO A 304 47.75 20.34 -1.30
N PRO A 305 46.60 20.72 -1.91
CA PRO A 305 46.54 21.16 -3.30
C PRO A 305 46.94 22.65 -3.44
N SER A 306 47.95 22.94 -4.26
CA SER A 306 48.42 24.31 -4.53
C SER A 306 47.54 25.09 -5.54
N PRO A 307 47.58 26.43 -5.57
CA PRO A 307 46.49 27.26 -6.10
C PRO A 307 46.76 27.88 -7.49
N THR A 308 45.90 28.83 -7.87
CA THR A 308 45.80 29.57 -9.15
C THR A 308 45.32 28.73 -10.34
N LEU A 309 44.35 29.18 -11.15
CA LEU A 309 43.76 30.52 -11.32
C LEU A 309 42.26 30.60 -10.90
N LEU A 310 41.68 31.80 -11.02
CA LEU A 310 40.24 32.11 -10.89
C LEU A 310 39.64 32.12 -9.47
N LYS A 311 40.13 33.05 -8.64
CA LYS A 311 39.26 33.87 -7.78
C LYS A 311 39.47 35.34 -8.13
N GLU A 312 38.49 36.17 -7.79
CA GLU A 312 38.14 37.42 -8.50
C GLU A 312 37.59 37.07 -9.89
N GLU A 313 36.39 37.52 -10.30
CA GLU A 313 35.60 38.66 -9.80
C GLU A 313 34.35 38.26 -8.99
N GLU A 314 34.25 38.70 -7.72
CA GLU A 314 32.94 39.05 -7.14
C GLU A 314 32.68 40.55 -7.39
N LYS A 315 32.20 40.92 -8.59
CA LYS A 315 31.45 42.18 -8.86
C LYS A 315 30.97 42.31 -10.32
N SER A 316 29.93 41.57 -10.68
CA SER A 316 28.97 42.04 -11.68
C SER A 316 27.54 41.73 -11.23
N HIS A 317 26.61 42.65 -11.48
CA HIS A 317 25.19 42.44 -11.18
C HIS A 317 24.56 41.61 -12.31
N GLY A 318 24.43 40.31 -12.09
CA GLY A 318 23.77 39.38 -13.01
C GLY A 318 23.06 38.29 -12.22
N GLY A 319 21.76 38.46 -11.97
CA GLY A 319 20.97 37.46 -11.24
C GLY A 319 20.87 36.16 -12.03
N ILE A 320 21.54 35.10 -11.56
CA ILE A 320 21.36 33.75 -12.11
C ILE A 320 19.97 33.26 -11.69
N GLU A 321 18.97 33.52 -12.52
CA GLU A 321 17.69 32.83 -12.42
C GLU A 321 17.94 31.32 -12.46
N LYS A 322 17.65 30.63 -11.34
CA LYS A 322 17.44 29.18 -11.38
C LYS A 322 16.23 28.91 -12.26
N LYS A 323 16.50 28.65 -13.54
CA LYS A 323 15.51 28.28 -14.54
C LYS A 323 14.66 27.14 -13.97
N ARG A 324 13.37 27.40 -13.75
CA ARG A 324 12.48 26.47 -13.05
C ARG A 324 12.48 25.11 -13.78
N PRO A 325 12.52 23.98 -13.06
CA PRO A 325 12.52 22.66 -13.68
C PRO A 325 11.27 22.48 -14.55
N VAL A 326 11.45 21.76 -15.65
CA VAL A 326 10.37 21.41 -16.59
C VAL A 326 9.74 20.09 -16.17
N LEU A 327 8.42 19.94 -16.31
CA LEU A 327 7.69 18.71 -15.99
C LEU A 327 8.37 17.47 -16.60
N GLY A 328 8.74 16.51 -15.75
CA GLY A 328 9.57 15.35 -16.06
C GLY A 328 11.01 15.42 -15.49
N GLU A 329 11.46 16.58 -15.03
CA GLU A 329 12.73 16.76 -14.30
C GLU A 329 12.54 16.63 -12.78
N ASP A 330 13.64 16.45 -12.02
CA ASP A 330 13.60 16.39 -10.55
C ASP A 330 13.28 17.75 -9.93
N HIS A 331 12.03 17.95 -9.51
CA HIS A 331 11.59 19.15 -8.80
C HIS A 331 11.90 19.05 -7.30
N THR A 332 12.22 20.17 -6.64
CA THR A 332 12.01 20.27 -5.18
C THR A 332 10.51 20.30 -4.86
N ILE A 333 10.14 19.97 -3.62
CA ILE A 333 8.73 19.98 -3.19
C ILE A 333 8.09 21.37 -3.31
N LEU A 334 8.85 22.45 -3.06
CA LEU A 334 8.35 23.82 -3.23
C LEU A 334 8.12 24.16 -4.70
N GLU A 335 9.04 23.79 -5.59
CA GLU A 335 8.87 23.99 -7.04
C GLU A 335 7.67 23.20 -7.57
N ALA A 336 7.50 21.94 -7.16
CA ALA A 336 6.35 21.11 -7.51
C ALA A 336 5.03 21.74 -7.02
N ALA A 337 4.96 22.16 -5.75
CA ALA A 337 3.78 22.79 -5.16
C ALA A 337 3.45 24.18 -5.75
N LEU A 338 4.38 24.81 -6.46
CA LEU A 338 4.16 26.03 -7.24
C LEU A 338 3.70 25.76 -8.69
N THR A 339 3.60 24.49 -9.12
CA THR A 339 3.01 24.14 -10.42
C THR A 339 1.49 23.99 -10.35
N VAL A 340 0.81 24.36 -11.44
CA VAL A 340 -0.63 24.07 -11.61
C VAL A 340 -0.88 22.56 -11.69
N ASP A 341 -0.01 21.83 -12.39
CA ASP A 341 -0.10 20.39 -12.62
C ASP A 341 -0.12 19.57 -11.31
N PHE A 342 0.61 20.02 -10.28
CA PHE A 342 0.56 19.41 -8.95
C PHE A 342 -0.82 19.55 -8.32
N TRP A 343 -1.42 20.74 -8.34
CA TRP A 343 -2.75 20.96 -7.76
C TRP A 343 -3.87 20.29 -8.55
N VAL A 344 -3.72 20.18 -9.87
CA VAL A 344 -4.63 19.39 -10.73
C VAL A 344 -4.54 17.91 -10.37
N LEU A 345 -3.34 17.35 -10.20
CA LEU A 345 -3.14 15.96 -9.76
C LEU A 345 -3.69 15.74 -8.35
N PHE A 346 -3.41 16.65 -7.41
CA PHE A 346 -3.85 16.58 -6.02
C PHE A 346 -5.39 16.62 -5.91
N LEU A 347 -6.04 17.58 -6.56
CA LEU A 347 -7.51 17.72 -6.53
C LEU A 347 -8.20 16.58 -7.28
N SER A 348 -7.66 16.13 -8.41
CA SER A 348 -8.12 14.92 -9.10
C SER A 348 -8.03 13.69 -8.19
N PHE A 349 -6.91 13.53 -7.46
CA PHE A 349 -6.73 12.44 -6.50
C PHE A 349 -7.75 12.54 -5.36
N LEU A 350 -8.01 13.73 -4.81
CA LEU A 350 -9.05 13.98 -3.81
C LEU A 350 -10.44 13.56 -4.30
N CYS A 351 -10.82 13.93 -5.53
CA CYS A 351 -12.12 13.60 -6.11
C CYS A 351 -12.35 12.07 -6.22
N GLY A 352 -11.32 11.28 -6.52
CA GLY A 352 -11.44 9.83 -6.69
C GLY A 352 -11.17 9.01 -5.42
N VAL A 353 -10.17 9.40 -4.62
CA VAL A 353 -9.79 8.68 -3.39
C VAL A 353 -10.62 9.14 -2.20
N GLY A 354 -10.97 10.42 -2.11
CA GLY A 354 -11.81 10.92 -1.02
C GLY A 354 -13.23 10.34 -1.05
N THR A 355 -13.85 10.30 -2.22
CA THR A 355 -15.19 9.71 -2.40
C THR A 355 -15.19 8.20 -2.16
N GLY A 356 -14.23 7.46 -2.72
CA GLY A 356 -14.12 6.00 -2.51
C GLY A 356 -13.79 5.63 -1.06
N LEU A 357 -13.01 6.46 -0.37
CA LEU A 357 -12.73 6.32 1.06
C LEU A 357 -13.98 6.60 1.92
N ALA A 358 -14.80 7.60 1.57
CA ALA A 358 -16.06 7.83 2.25
C ALA A 358 -17.02 6.63 2.14
N VAL A 359 -17.10 5.99 0.97
CA VAL A 359 -17.89 4.75 0.81
C VAL A 359 -17.31 3.59 1.64
N MET A 360 -15.98 3.43 1.74
CA MET A 360 -15.40 2.44 2.67
C MET A 360 -15.69 2.74 4.15
N ASN A 361 -15.64 4.01 4.54
CA ASN A 361 -15.84 4.45 5.93
C ASN A 361 -17.30 4.39 6.37
N ASN A 362 -18.25 4.53 5.45
CA ASN A 362 -19.69 4.48 5.72
C ASN A 362 -20.34 3.15 5.35
N MET A 363 -19.61 2.16 4.79
CA MET A 363 -20.22 0.93 4.26
C MET A 363 -21.10 0.21 5.29
N GLY A 364 -20.69 0.21 6.57
CA GLY A 364 -21.50 -0.22 7.72
C GLY A 364 -22.92 0.34 7.66
N GLN A 365 -23.01 1.67 7.76
CA GLN A 365 -24.26 2.41 7.87
C GLN A 365 -25.01 2.54 6.53
N ILE A 366 -24.31 2.50 5.38
CA ILE A 366 -24.93 2.40 4.04
C ILE A 366 -25.70 1.08 3.90
N ALA A 367 -25.07 -0.04 4.26
CA ALA A 367 -25.68 -1.36 4.14
C ALA A 367 -26.82 -1.56 5.15
N LEU A 368 -26.64 -1.15 6.40
CA LEU A 368 -27.68 -1.20 7.44
C LEU A 368 -28.89 -0.32 7.09
N ALA A 369 -28.67 0.91 6.59
CA ALA A 369 -29.77 1.77 6.14
C ALA A 369 -30.55 1.16 4.95
N LEU A 370 -29.91 0.32 4.12
CA LEU A 370 -30.55 -0.43 3.04
C LEU A 370 -31.14 -1.78 3.48
N GLY A 371 -31.10 -2.10 4.78
CA GLY A 371 -31.69 -3.32 5.35
C GLY A 371 -30.83 -4.58 5.28
N PHE A 372 -29.53 -4.47 4.96
CA PHE A 372 -28.61 -5.61 4.98
C PHE A 372 -28.13 -5.90 6.40
N ILE A 373 -28.33 -7.14 6.87
CA ILE A 373 -27.88 -7.61 8.19
C ILE A 373 -26.36 -7.89 8.19
N ASP A 374 -25.83 -8.50 7.12
CA ASP A 374 -24.41 -8.78 6.97
C ASP A 374 -23.74 -7.75 6.04
N VAL A 375 -22.94 -6.87 6.63
CA VAL A 375 -22.18 -5.85 5.88
C VAL A 375 -20.81 -6.35 5.42
N SER A 376 -20.34 -7.47 5.99
CA SER A 376 -19.00 -8.03 5.78
C SER A 376 -18.70 -8.25 4.30
N ILE A 377 -19.70 -8.76 3.56
CA ILE A 377 -19.60 -9.04 2.13
C ILE A 377 -19.25 -7.80 1.29
N PHE A 378 -19.83 -6.63 1.58
CA PHE A 378 -19.55 -5.41 0.82
C PHE A 378 -18.14 -4.86 1.10
N VAL A 379 -17.69 -4.94 2.36
CA VAL A 379 -16.33 -4.54 2.76
C VAL A 379 -15.28 -5.48 2.13
N SER A 380 -15.54 -6.79 2.14
CA SER A 380 -14.69 -7.80 1.51
C SER A 380 -14.60 -7.59 -0.01
N MET A 381 -15.74 -7.42 -0.69
CA MET A 381 -15.78 -7.16 -2.13
C MET A 381 -15.04 -5.87 -2.53
N MET A 382 -15.24 -4.75 -1.81
CA MET A 382 -14.50 -3.50 -2.06
C MET A 382 -12.97 -3.71 -1.97
N SER A 383 -12.52 -4.54 -1.03
CA SER A 383 -11.12 -4.89 -0.81
C SER A 383 -10.55 -5.78 -1.93
N ILE A 384 -11.24 -6.88 -2.27
CA ILE A 384 -10.83 -7.81 -3.33
C ILE A 384 -10.77 -7.12 -4.69
N TRP A 385 -11.80 -6.35 -5.05
CA TRP A 385 -11.82 -5.63 -6.31
C TRP A 385 -10.84 -4.45 -6.31
N GLY A 386 -10.60 -3.83 -5.15
CA GLY A 386 -9.50 -2.87 -4.96
C GLY A 386 -8.11 -3.46 -5.18
N PHE A 387 -7.88 -4.72 -4.81
CA PHE A 387 -6.66 -5.46 -5.16
C PHE A 387 -6.52 -5.67 -6.68
N PHE A 388 -7.56 -6.19 -7.34
CA PHE A 388 -7.54 -6.37 -8.80
C PHE A 388 -7.34 -5.05 -9.55
N GLY A 389 -8.02 -3.98 -9.12
CA GLY A 389 -7.85 -2.64 -9.66
C GLY A 389 -6.40 -2.13 -9.57
N ARG A 390 -5.69 -2.43 -8.48
CA ARG A 390 -4.26 -2.06 -8.32
C ARG A 390 -3.35 -2.83 -9.28
N ILE A 391 -3.41 -4.16 -9.29
CA ILE A 391 -2.50 -5.00 -10.10
C ILE A 391 -2.78 -4.83 -11.60
N LEU A 392 -4.06 -4.84 -12.00
CA LEU A 392 -4.43 -4.81 -13.40
C LEU A 392 -4.08 -3.45 -14.04
N SER A 393 -4.40 -2.33 -13.38
CA SER A 393 -4.10 -0.99 -13.92
C SER A 393 -2.60 -0.68 -13.96
N GLY A 394 -1.82 -1.08 -12.94
CA GLY A 394 -0.37 -0.94 -12.97
C GLY A 394 0.26 -1.66 -14.16
N THR A 395 -0.19 -2.89 -14.43
CA THR A 395 0.30 -3.72 -15.54
C THR A 395 -0.14 -3.19 -16.91
N ILE A 396 -1.44 -2.87 -17.07
CA ILE A 396 -2.01 -2.37 -18.32
C ILE A 396 -1.43 -0.99 -18.69
N SER A 397 -1.37 -0.05 -17.74
CA SER A 397 -0.86 1.29 -18.04
C SER A 397 0.60 1.26 -18.51
N GLU A 398 1.45 0.42 -17.91
CA GLU A 398 2.83 0.26 -18.35
C GLU A 398 2.94 -0.41 -19.74
N HIS A 399 2.04 -1.33 -20.09
CA HIS A 399 1.93 -1.88 -21.46
C HIS A 399 1.57 -0.79 -22.47
N PHE A 400 0.54 0.02 -22.21
CA PHE A 400 0.07 1.05 -23.15
C PHE A 400 1.05 2.23 -23.28
N ILE A 401 1.79 2.59 -22.24
CA ILE A 401 2.91 3.55 -22.35
C ILE A 401 4.01 2.99 -23.25
N LYS A 402 4.39 1.71 -23.10
CA LYS A 402 5.40 1.06 -23.96
C LYS A 402 4.94 0.92 -25.42
N LYS A 403 3.64 0.67 -25.65
CA LYS A 403 3.07 0.45 -27.00
C LYS A 403 2.82 1.78 -27.72
N ASN A 404 2.04 2.68 -27.12
CA ASN A 404 1.44 3.85 -27.77
C ASN A 404 1.83 5.20 -27.13
N GLY A 405 2.59 5.22 -26.03
CA GLY A 405 2.89 6.46 -25.30
C GLY A 405 1.66 7.08 -24.60
N THR A 406 0.65 6.28 -24.28
CA THR A 406 -0.61 6.73 -23.67
C THR A 406 -0.38 7.41 -22.30
N PRO A 407 -0.79 8.68 -22.09
CA PRO A 407 -0.67 9.34 -20.79
C PRO A 407 -1.40 8.60 -19.67
N ARG A 408 -0.72 8.38 -18.54
CA ARG A 408 -1.34 7.71 -17.36
C ARG A 408 -2.60 8.38 -16.83
N PRO A 409 -2.76 9.73 -16.82
CA PRO A 409 -3.99 10.36 -16.35
C PRO A 409 -5.27 9.89 -17.07
N LEU A 410 -5.18 9.37 -18.30
CA LEU A 410 -6.33 8.80 -19.01
C LEU A 410 -6.92 7.54 -18.34
N TRP A 411 -6.08 6.70 -17.71
CA TRP A 411 -6.58 5.55 -16.91
C TRP A 411 -7.27 6.02 -15.64
N ASN A 412 -6.73 7.09 -15.05
CA ASN A 412 -7.29 7.76 -13.88
C ASN A 412 -8.68 8.36 -14.23
N ALA A 413 -8.80 9.09 -15.35
CA ALA A 413 -10.07 9.61 -15.87
C ALA A 413 -11.08 8.49 -16.15
N ALA A 414 -10.68 7.43 -16.88
CA ALA A 414 -11.55 6.30 -17.19
C ALA A 414 -12.10 5.63 -15.92
N SER A 415 -11.26 5.47 -14.88
CA SER A 415 -11.72 4.93 -13.59
C SER A 415 -12.72 5.84 -12.87
N GLN A 416 -12.64 7.17 -13.04
CA GLN A 416 -13.62 8.09 -12.44
C GLN A 416 -14.95 8.13 -13.20
N VAL A 417 -14.97 7.95 -14.52
CA VAL A 417 -16.22 7.75 -15.28
C VAL A 417 -16.96 6.50 -14.76
N VAL A 418 -16.24 5.39 -14.61
CA VAL A 418 -16.82 4.11 -14.15
C VAL A 418 -17.20 4.19 -12.66
N MET A 419 -16.42 4.87 -11.82
CA MET A 419 -16.76 5.15 -10.41
C MET A 419 -18.03 6.02 -10.28
N ALA A 420 -18.21 7.05 -11.13
CA ALA A 420 -19.41 7.87 -11.15
C ALA A 420 -20.67 7.05 -11.49
N VAL A 421 -20.58 6.11 -12.43
CA VAL A 421 -21.66 5.15 -12.72
C VAL A 421 -21.94 4.26 -11.51
N GLY A 422 -20.91 3.79 -10.81
CA GLY A 422 -21.06 3.05 -9.55
C GLY A 422 -21.85 3.81 -8.49
N TYR A 423 -21.51 5.09 -8.26
CA TYR A 423 -22.25 5.95 -7.31
C TYR A 423 -23.69 6.22 -7.77
N LEU A 424 -23.93 6.48 -9.07
CA LEU A 424 -25.30 6.67 -9.58
C LEU A 424 -26.17 5.41 -9.40
N LEU A 425 -25.60 4.22 -9.60
CA LEU A 425 -26.30 2.96 -9.35
C LEU A 425 -26.60 2.75 -7.86
N MET A 426 -25.66 3.08 -6.96
CA MET A 426 -25.90 3.09 -5.51
C MET A 426 -26.99 4.11 -5.11
N ALA A 427 -27.03 5.29 -5.74
CA ALA A 427 -28.06 6.31 -5.50
C ALA A 427 -29.48 5.87 -5.90
N LEU A 428 -29.61 4.97 -6.89
CA LEU A 428 -30.89 4.38 -7.31
C LEU A 428 -31.41 3.33 -6.33
N ALA A 429 -30.54 2.71 -5.51
CA ALA A 429 -30.87 1.72 -4.49
C ALA A 429 -31.74 0.53 -4.95
N ILE A 430 -31.70 0.18 -6.24
CA ILE A 430 -32.39 -1.00 -6.78
C ILE A 430 -31.77 -2.30 -6.23
N PRO A 431 -32.51 -3.43 -6.19
CA PRO A 431 -31.95 -4.71 -5.75
C PRO A 431 -30.66 -5.07 -6.49
N GLY A 432 -29.63 -5.48 -5.75
CA GLY A 432 -28.30 -5.78 -6.30
C GLY A 432 -27.36 -4.56 -6.51
N SER A 433 -27.87 -3.32 -6.49
CA SER A 433 -27.05 -2.12 -6.75
C SER A 433 -25.87 -1.96 -5.79
N LEU A 434 -26.03 -2.27 -4.50
CA LEU A 434 -24.96 -2.15 -3.51
C LEU A 434 -23.82 -3.15 -3.76
N TYR A 435 -24.13 -4.37 -4.23
CA TYR A 435 -23.12 -5.37 -4.62
C TYR A 435 -22.33 -4.88 -5.84
N PHE A 436 -23.02 -4.44 -6.90
CA PHE A 436 -22.38 -3.93 -8.11
C PHE A 436 -21.55 -2.66 -7.83
N GLY A 437 -22.09 -1.73 -7.04
CA GLY A 437 -21.40 -0.53 -6.58
C GLY A 437 -20.15 -0.87 -5.78
N SER A 438 -20.19 -1.88 -4.89
CA SER A 438 -19.03 -2.33 -4.11
C SER A 438 -17.91 -2.90 -4.99
N VAL A 439 -18.25 -3.68 -6.02
CA VAL A 439 -17.29 -4.15 -7.05
C VAL A 439 -16.68 -2.95 -7.79
N VAL A 440 -17.52 -2.06 -8.31
CA VAL A 440 -17.11 -0.98 -9.21
C VAL A 440 -16.30 0.10 -8.48
N VAL A 441 -16.78 0.58 -7.33
CA VAL A 441 -16.09 1.59 -6.51
C VAL A 441 -14.79 1.01 -5.97
N GLY A 442 -14.80 -0.23 -5.47
CA GLY A 442 -13.59 -0.94 -5.04
C GLY A 442 -12.54 -1.02 -6.15
N ALA A 443 -12.91 -1.54 -7.32
CA ALA A 443 -12.01 -1.64 -8.47
C ALA A 443 -11.44 -0.28 -8.88
N CYS A 444 -12.29 0.73 -9.06
CA CYS A 444 -11.85 2.06 -9.50
C CYS A 444 -10.96 2.74 -8.45
N TYR A 445 -11.29 2.61 -7.16
CA TYR A 445 -10.45 3.08 -6.05
C TYR A 445 -9.07 2.40 -6.07
N GLY A 446 -9.01 1.11 -6.39
CA GLY A 446 -7.77 0.37 -6.65
C GLY A 446 -6.94 1.00 -7.78
N VAL A 447 -7.57 1.37 -8.90
CA VAL A 447 -6.92 2.07 -10.02
C VAL A 447 -6.34 3.42 -9.58
N ARG A 448 -7.13 4.26 -8.88
CA ARG A 448 -6.68 5.59 -8.40
C ARG A 448 -5.39 5.51 -7.60
N LEU A 449 -5.31 4.54 -6.68
CA LEU A 449 -4.14 4.35 -5.80
C LEU A 449 -2.92 3.79 -6.53
N ALA A 450 -3.10 3.00 -7.59
CA ALA A 450 -1.98 2.42 -8.35
C ALA A 450 -1.44 3.33 -9.45
N ILE A 451 -2.29 4.16 -10.08
CA ILE A 451 -1.94 5.00 -11.24
C ILE A 451 -1.39 6.37 -10.85
N THR A 452 -1.97 7.02 -9.83
CA THR A 452 -1.56 8.38 -9.41
C THR A 452 -0.11 8.42 -8.91
N VAL A 453 0.36 7.33 -8.30
CA VAL A 453 1.71 7.24 -7.72
C VAL A 453 2.82 7.27 -8.79
N PRO A 454 2.77 6.46 -9.87
CA PRO A 454 3.59 6.67 -11.06
C PRO A 454 3.47 8.06 -11.67
N ILE A 455 2.26 8.63 -11.82
CA ILE A 455 2.08 9.97 -12.39
C ILE A 455 2.90 11.00 -11.60
N ALA A 456 2.84 10.98 -10.26
CA ALA A 456 3.61 11.89 -9.43
C ALA A 456 5.12 11.80 -9.70
N SER A 457 5.67 10.59 -9.82
CA SER A 457 7.10 10.38 -10.15
C SER A 457 7.47 10.72 -11.59
N GLU A 458 6.54 10.57 -12.55
CA GLU A 458 6.76 10.84 -13.97
C GLU A 458 6.62 12.33 -14.32
N LEU A 459 6.06 13.16 -13.42
CA LEU A 459 5.91 14.61 -13.60
C LEU A 459 6.89 15.45 -12.75
N PHE A 460 7.20 15.02 -11.53
CA PHE A 460 8.01 15.80 -10.57
C PHE A 460 9.34 15.14 -10.19
N GLY A 461 9.64 13.99 -10.81
CA GLY A 461 10.88 13.24 -10.62
C GLY A 461 10.88 12.31 -9.40
N LEU A 462 12.07 11.82 -9.06
CA LEU A 462 12.30 10.79 -8.03
C LEU A 462 13.06 11.32 -6.81
N LYS A 463 13.83 12.41 -6.94
CA LYS A 463 14.74 12.92 -5.90
C LYS A 463 14.07 13.19 -4.55
N TYR A 464 12.84 13.68 -4.53
CA TYR A 464 12.05 13.93 -3.31
C TYR A 464 10.73 13.13 -3.27
N TYR A 465 10.62 12.06 -4.07
CA TYR A 465 9.37 11.31 -4.28
C TYR A 465 8.72 10.79 -2.99
N GLY A 466 9.48 10.40 -1.97
CA GLY A 466 8.92 9.94 -0.69
C GLY A 466 8.09 11.02 0.04
N LEU A 467 8.56 12.27 0.02
CA LEU A 467 7.84 13.39 0.62
C LEU A 467 6.65 13.82 -0.26
N LEU A 468 6.81 13.82 -1.58
CA LEU A 468 5.73 14.07 -2.54
C LEU A 468 4.58 13.06 -2.39
N TYR A 469 4.90 11.77 -2.25
CA TYR A 469 3.94 10.69 -2.03
C TYR A 469 3.19 10.85 -0.70
N ASN A 470 3.89 11.25 0.37
CA ASN A 470 3.24 11.51 1.65
C ASN A 470 2.35 12.77 1.64
N ILE A 471 2.69 13.80 0.86
CA ILE A 471 1.79 14.95 0.63
C ILE A 471 0.53 14.51 -0.10
N LEU A 472 0.64 13.64 -1.11
CA LEU A 472 -0.54 13.06 -1.78
C LEU A 472 -1.38 12.19 -0.82
N ILE A 473 -0.78 11.50 0.15
CA ILE A 473 -1.50 10.75 1.20
C ILE A 473 -2.38 11.66 2.09
N LEU A 474 -2.11 12.96 2.20
CA LEU A 474 -2.98 13.89 2.95
C LEU A 474 -4.42 13.97 2.38
N ASN A 475 -4.64 13.51 1.13
CA ASN A 475 -5.97 13.35 0.56
C ASN A 475 -6.82 12.25 1.23
N PHE A 476 -6.22 11.34 2.00
CA PHE A 476 -6.98 10.38 2.81
C PHE A 476 -7.73 11.08 3.97
N PRO A 477 -7.08 11.74 4.93
CA PRO A 477 -7.80 12.47 5.99
C PRO A 477 -8.63 13.63 5.43
N LEU A 478 -8.15 14.37 4.42
CA LEU A 478 -8.93 15.46 3.81
C LEU A 478 -10.20 14.94 3.12
N GLY A 479 -10.08 13.86 2.34
CA GLY A 479 -11.23 13.23 1.68
C GLY A 479 -12.19 12.57 2.66
N SER A 480 -11.67 11.93 3.71
CA SER A 480 -12.46 11.41 4.83
C SER A 480 -13.24 12.54 5.52
N PHE A 481 -12.58 13.66 5.84
CA PHE A 481 -13.24 14.82 6.46
C PHE A 481 -14.35 15.40 5.57
N LEU A 482 -14.07 15.68 4.30
CA LEU A 482 -15.02 16.32 3.39
C LEU A 482 -16.20 15.41 3.01
N PHE A 483 -15.92 14.16 2.62
CA PHE A 483 -16.93 13.28 2.04
C PHE A 483 -17.57 12.33 3.07
N SER A 484 -16.84 11.91 4.13
CA SER A 484 -17.39 11.10 5.22
C SER A 484 -17.89 11.95 6.37
N GLY A 485 -17.00 12.74 7.00
CA GLY A 485 -17.33 13.54 8.18
C GLY A 485 -18.44 14.56 7.89
N LEU A 486 -18.19 15.47 6.95
CA LEU A 486 -19.08 16.57 6.62
C LEU A 486 -20.26 16.14 5.75
N LEU A 487 -20.01 15.70 4.50
CA LEU A 487 -21.08 15.41 3.53
C LEU A 487 -21.99 14.25 3.97
N ALA A 488 -21.41 13.06 4.24
CA ALA A 488 -22.21 11.90 4.60
C ALA A 488 -22.80 11.99 6.02
N GLY A 489 -22.06 12.56 6.98
CA GLY A 489 -22.55 12.76 8.34
C GLY A 489 -23.77 13.68 8.38
N LEU A 490 -23.66 14.91 7.86
CA LEU A 490 -24.73 15.90 7.91
C LEU A 490 -25.98 15.48 7.12
N LEU A 491 -25.81 14.83 5.96
CA LEU A 491 -26.96 14.40 5.14
C LEU A 491 -27.66 13.17 5.71
N TYR A 492 -26.95 12.28 6.40
CA TYR A 492 -27.60 11.21 7.16
C TYR A 492 -28.34 11.77 8.38
N ASP A 493 -27.69 12.65 9.16
CA ASP A 493 -28.25 13.20 10.39
C ASP A 493 -29.46 14.12 10.14
N ALA A 494 -29.54 14.76 8.97
CA ALA A 494 -30.72 15.55 8.55
C ALA A 494 -31.95 14.69 8.21
N GLU A 495 -31.76 13.40 7.91
CA GLU A 495 -32.81 12.43 7.56
C GLU A 495 -33.04 11.40 8.70
N ALA A 496 -32.21 11.41 9.74
CA ALA A 496 -32.22 10.43 10.83
C ALA A 496 -33.25 10.74 11.93
N THR A 497 -33.86 9.69 12.48
CA THR A 497 -34.66 9.80 13.71
C THR A 497 -33.76 9.62 14.94
N PRO A 498 -33.96 10.39 16.03
CA PRO A 498 -33.29 10.15 17.31
C PRO A 498 -33.68 8.80 17.90
N THR A 499 -32.73 8.10 18.52
CA THR A 499 -32.99 6.89 19.30
C THR A 499 -33.28 7.23 20.76
N PRO A 500 -34.02 6.39 21.52
CA PRO A 500 -34.34 6.66 22.94
C PRO A 500 -33.10 6.86 23.82
N ASP A 501 -31.99 6.20 23.48
CA ASP A 501 -30.72 6.24 24.21
C ASP A 501 -29.87 7.49 23.90
N GLY A 502 -30.29 8.33 22.93
CA GLY A 502 -29.68 9.62 22.61
C GLY A 502 -28.86 9.67 21.31
N GLY A 503 -28.69 8.55 20.62
CA GLY A 503 -28.08 8.49 19.28
C GLY A 503 -29.08 8.79 18.17
N ASN A 504 -28.77 8.39 16.92
CA ASN A 504 -29.72 8.48 15.81
C ASN A 504 -29.60 7.35 14.77
N THR A 505 -30.65 7.16 13.97
CA THR A 505 -30.70 6.16 12.89
C THR A 505 -31.56 6.65 11.73
N CYS A 506 -31.08 6.51 10.50
CA CYS A 506 -31.83 6.71 9.26
C CYS A 506 -31.98 5.35 8.55
N VAL A 507 -33.17 5.07 8.01
CA VAL A 507 -33.50 3.81 7.34
C VAL A 507 -34.13 4.06 5.98
N GLY A 508 -33.53 3.51 4.94
CA GLY A 508 -33.97 3.60 3.55
C GLY A 508 -32.93 4.25 2.64
N ALA A 509 -33.20 4.22 1.33
CA ALA A 509 -32.28 4.75 0.32
C ALA A 509 -31.98 6.26 0.45
N HIS A 510 -32.87 7.03 1.06
CA HIS A 510 -32.78 8.49 1.12
C HIS A 510 -31.54 8.97 1.89
N CYS A 511 -31.19 8.30 3.00
CA CYS A 511 -30.07 8.59 3.90
C CYS A 511 -28.71 8.81 3.21
N TYR A 512 -28.46 8.12 2.08
CA TYR A 512 -27.20 8.23 1.32
C TYR A 512 -27.40 8.62 -0.16
N ARG A 513 -28.63 8.69 -0.68
CA ARG A 513 -28.91 8.98 -2.10
C ARG A 513 -28.31 10.31 -2.56
N LEU A 514 -28.45 11.38 -1.77
CA LEU A 514 -27.86 12.68 -2.11
C LEU A 514 -26.32 12.66 -1.98
N VAL A 515 -25.79 11.95 -0.98
CA VAL A 515 -24.33 11.75 -0.82
C VAL A 515 -23.74 11.12 -2.08
N PHE A 516 -24.34 10.04 -2.59
CA PHE A 516 -23.90 9.37 -3.82
C PHE A 516 -24.00 10.28 -5.06
N ILE A 517 -25.05 11.09 -5.21
CA ILE A 517 -25.19 12.05 -6.32
C ILE A 517 -24.08 13.10 -6.28
N VAL A 518 -23.77 13.65 -5.11
CA VAL A 518 -22.68 14.63 -4.94
C VAL A 518 -21.31 13.98 -5.21
N MET A 519 -21.08 12.73 -4.79
CA MET A 519 -19.86 12.00 -5.10
C MET A 519 -19.74 11.62 -6.60
N ALA A 520 -20.85 11.36 -7.30
CA ALA A 520 -20.87 11.17 -8.74
C ALA A 520 -20.46 12.46 -9.48
N PHE A 521 -21.04 13.61 -9.11
CA PHE A 521 -20.66 14.91 -9.66
C PHE A 521 -19.19 15.27 -9.37
N THR A 522 -18.73 15.01 -8.14
CA THR A 522 -17.32 15.15 -7.74
C THR A 522 -16.39 14.30 -8.61
N SER A 523 -16.81 13.08 -8.96
CA SER A 523 -16.04 12.19 -9.84
C SER A 523 -15.96 12.74 -11.27
N ILE A 524 -17.05 13.33 -11.79
CA ILE A 524 -17.09 13.99 -13.11
C ILE A 524 -16.15 15.22 -13.16
N ILE A 525 -16.05 16.00 -12.08
CA ILE A 525 -15.03 17.06 -11.95
C ILE A 525 -13.62 16.46 -12.04
N GLY A 526 -13.38 15.34 -11.35
CA GLY A 526 -12.12 14.60 -11.43
C GLY A 526 -11.76 14.18 -12.86
N VAL A 527 -12.72 13.66 -13.64
CA VAL A 527 -12.53 13.32 -15.06
C VAL A 527 -12.04 14.54 -15.86
N GLY A 528 -12.64 15.72 -15.63
CA GLY A 528 -12.20 16.97 -16.27
C GLY A 528 -10.75 17.33 -15.93
N LEU A 529 -10.37 17.22 -14.66
CA LEU A 529 -9.01 17.47 -14.18
C LEU A 529 -7.99 16.50 -14.78
N ASP A 530 -8.30 15.20 -14.82
CA ASP A 530 -7.41 14.18 -15.40
C ASP A 530 -7.28 14.29 -16.92
N LEU A 531 -8.35 14.64 -17.64
CA LEU A 531 -8.28 14.92 -19.08
C LEU A 531 -7.43 16.17 -19.37
N TRP A 532 -7.54 17.22 -18.54
CA TRP A 532 -6.69 18.39 -18.66
C TRP A 532 -5.22 18.07 -18.36
N LEU A 533 -4.95 17.26 -17.33
CA LEU A 533 -3.60 16.78 -17.01
C LEU A 533 -3.04 15.88 -18.13
N ALA A 534 -3.86 14.98 -18.71
CA ALA A 534 -3.46 14.16 -19.86
C ALA A 534 -3.08 15.02 -21.07
N PHE A 535 -3.80 16.11 -21.31
CA PHE A 535 -3.48 17.07 -22.37
C PHE A 535 -2.15 17.79 -22.10
N ARG A 536 -1.99 18.41 -20.92
CA ARG A 536 -0.76 19.14 -20.53
C ARG A 536 0.48 18.27 -20.54
N THR A 537 0.35 16.99 -20.17
CA THR A 537 1.48 16.06 -20.00
C THR A 537 1.80 15.22 -21.25
N LYS A 538 1.02 15.35 -22.33
CA LYS A 538 1.11 14.55 -23.56
C LYS A 538 2.53 14.46 -24.15
N GLU A 539 3.26 15.57 -24.17
CA GLU A 539 4.66 15.59 -24.66
C GLU A 539 5.60 14.73 -23.81
N ILE A 540 5.41 14.72 -22.48
CA ILE A 540 6.25 14.01 -21.53
C ILE A 540 6.11 12.50 -21.78
N TYR A 541 4.88 12.01 -21.90
CA TYR A 541 4.63 10.60 -22.24
C TYR A 541 5.13 10.21 -23.64
N THR A 542 5.15 11.16 -24.58
CA THR A 542 5.76 10.97 -25.91
C THR A 542 7.29 10.87 -25.83
N LYS A 543 7.95 11.72 -25.04
CA LYS A 543 9.39 11.66 -24.73
C LYS A 543 9.75 10.36 -24.00
N ILE A 544 8.93 9.92 -23.04
CA ILE A 544 9.06 8.63 -22.34
C ILE A 544 8.92 7.44 -23.30
N HIS A 545 7.95 7.46 -24.22
CA HIS A 545 7.78 6.42 -25.25
C HIS A 545 8.99 6.33 -26.18
N ALA A 546 9.48 7.47 -26.69
CA ALA A 546 10.68 7.53 -27.51
C ALA A 546 11.90 6.95 -26.79
N SER A 547 12.14 7.34 -25.53
CA SER A 547 13.23 6.81 -24.70
C SER A 547 13.10 5.29 -24.47
N LYS A 548 11.91 4.80 -24.09
CA LYS A 548 11.63 3.35 -23.94
C LYS A 548 11.81 2.59 -25.26
N LYS A 549 11.47 3.18 -26.41
CA LYS A 549 11.67 2.61 -27.75
C LYS A 549 13.16 2.49 -28.10
N VAL A 550 13.95 3.55 -27.90
CA VAL A 550 15.41 3.55 -28.13
C VAL A 550 16.10 2.49 -27.27
N LYS A 551 15.75 2.41 -25.98
CA LYS A 551 16.32 1.41 -25.06
C LYS A 551 15.96 -0.03 -25.48
N ARG A 552 14.79 -0.25 -26.10
CA ARG A 552 14.41 -1.56 -26.64
C ARG A 552 15.19 -1.93 -27.91
N SER A 553 15.48 -0.98 -28.80
CA SER A 553 16.35 -1.23 -29.96
C SER A 553 17.79 -1.51 -29.56
N SER A 554 18.37 -0.75 -28.62
CA SER A 554 19.75 -1.01 -28.15
C SER A 554 19.88 -2.32 -27.35
N GLY A 555 18.82 -2.75 -26.68
CA GLY A 555 18.75 -4.02 -25.96
C GLY A 555 18.51 -5.25 -26.84
N SER A 556 18.43 -5.08 -28.16
CA SER A 556 18.25 -6.16 -29.15
C SER A 556 19.49 -6.39 -30.02
N VAL A 557 20.63 -5.80 -29.64
CA VAL A 557 21.93 -5.84 -30.36
C VAL A 557 23.05 -6.22 -29.38
N ARG A 558 22.75 -7.15 -28.47
CA ARG A 558 23.65 -7.81 -27.52
C ARG A 558 23.12 -9.21 -27.21
#